data_AF-A0A7W0NVA3-F1
#
_entry.id   AF-A0A7W0NVA3-F1
#
_cell.length_a   1.000
_cell.length_b   1.000
_cell.length_c   1.000
_cell.angle_alpha   90.00
_cell.angle_beta   90.00
_cell.angle_gamma   90.00
#
_symmetry.space_group_name_H-M   'P 1'
#
loop_
_entity.id
_entity.type
_entity.pdbx_description
1 polymer ?
#
loop_
_entity_poly.entity_id
_entity_poly.type
_entity_poly.pdbx_seq_one_letter_code
_entity_poly.pdbx_strand_id
1 'polypeptide(L)'
;MPGDYTGDGKADVAFWRPSTGFWTILRSEDLSFFSAPFGASGDAPAPGDYDGDGKFDLTVFRPSSATWYIQRSTAGTSIVAFGATADIPVASAFVR
;
A
#
# COMPACT_ATOMS: atom_id res chain seq x y z
N MET A 1 -0.42 -1.56 7.22
CA MET A 1 -1.85 -1.46 7.54
C MET A 1 -2.49 -2.76 7.12
N PRO A 2 -3.39 -3.36 7.91
CA PRO A 2 -4.12 -4.56 7.47
C PRO A 2 -4.97 -4.31 6.21
N GLY A 3 -5.16 -5.33 5.40
CA GLY A 3 -5.91 -5.28 4.13
C GLY A 3 -5.79 -6.60 3.37
N ASP A 4 -6.63 -6.84 2.35
CA ASP A 4 -6.56 -8.07 1.56
C ASP A 4 -5.50 -7.94 0.47
N TYR A 5 -4.26 -8.37 0.71
CA TYR A 5 -3.15 -8.25 -0.24
C TYR A 5 -3.00 -9.48 -1.14
N THR A 6 -3.66 -10.60 -0.80
CA THR A 6 -3.57 -11.86 -1.55
C THR A 6 -4.79 -12.09 -2.46
N GLY A 7 -5.91 -11.42 -2.18
CA GLY A 7 -7.19 -11.54 -2.88
C GLY A 7 -8.01 -12.74 -2.38
N ASP A 8 -7.84 -13.13 -1.12
CA ASP A 8 -8.55 -14.27 -0.52
C ASP A 8 -9.89 -13.87 0.14
N GLY A 9 -10.24 -12.58 0.08
CA GLY A 9 -11.44 -12.00 0.66
C GLY A 9 -11.32 -11.68 2.15
N LYS A 10 -10.12 -11.75 2.73
CA LYS A 10 -9.85 -11.46 4.15
C LYS A 10 -8.72 -10.46 4.30
N ALA A 11 -8.71 -9.74 5.41
CA ALA A 11 -7.60 -8.87 5.73
C ALA A 11 -6.37 -9.68 6.18
N ASP A 12 -5.25 -9.47 5.49
CA ASP A 12 -3.91 -9.83 5.93
C ASP A 12 -3.38 -8.82 6.95
N VAL A 13 -2.41 -9.26 7.77
CA VAL A 13 -1.66 -8.35 8.64
C VAL A 13 -0.50 -7.77 7.83
N ALA A 14 -0.34 -6.45 7.83
CA ALA A 14 0.83 -5.84 7.20
C ALA A 14 1.40 -4.66 7.98
N PHE A 15 2.72 -4.53 7.90
CA PHE A 15 3.45 -3.36 8.36
C PHE A 15 4.39 -2.84 7.27
N TRP A 16 4.68 -1.55 7.34
CA TRP A 16 5.70 -0.90 6.51
C TRP A 16 6.78 -0.35 7.43
N ARG A 17 8.05 -0.57 7.08
CA ARG A 17 9.20 -0.16 7.88
C ARG A 17 9.80 1.13 7.31
N PRO A 18 9.63 2.30 7.97
CA PRO A 18 10.05 3.59 7.42
C PRO A 18 11.56 3.71 7.14
N SER A 19 12.38 3.03 7.94
CA SER A 19 13.83 3.06 7.78
C SER A 19 14.35 2.32 6.55
N THR A 20 13.57 1.39 5.99
CA THR A 20 13.99 0.57 4.85
C THR A 20 13.05 0.65 3.65
N GLY A 21 11.83 1.18 3.82
CA GLY A 21 10.80 1.19 2.79
C GLY A 21 10.20 -0.20 2.52
N PHE A 22 10.42 -1.18 3.39
CA PHE A 22 9.90 -2.53 3.18
C PHE A 22 8.48 -2.68 3.70
N TRP A 23 7.64 -3.26 2.87
CA TRP A 23 6.36 -3.86 3.25
C TRP A 23 6.58 -5.30 3.68
N THR A 24 5.90 -5.73 4.72
CA THR A 24 5.83 -7.14 5.12
C THR A 24 4.37 -7.50 5.35
N ILE A 25 3.91 -8.54 4.67
CA ILE A 25 2.52 -9.00 4.66
C ILE A 25 2.51 -10.42 5.19
N LEU A 26 1.78 -10.66 6.27
CA LEU A 26 1.50 -11.97 6.83
C LEU A 26 0.13 -12.43 6.33
N ARG A 27 0.16 -13.50 5.54
CA ARG A 27 -0.96 -14.04 4.78
C ARG A 27 -2.03 -14.65 5.70
N SER A 28 -3.27 -14.27 5.49
CA SER A 28 -4.41 -14.71 6.31
C SER A 28 -4.73 -16.20 6.11
N GLU A 29 -4.42 -16.72 4.93
CA GLU A 29 -4.76 -18.09 4.54
C GLU A 29 -3.87 -19.16 5.17
N ASP A 30 -2.60 -18.85 5.48
CA ASP A 30 -1.62 -19.85 5.92
C ASP A 30 -0.52 -19.37 6.88
N LEU A 31 -0.56 -18.11 7.31
CA LEU A 31 0.43 -17.49 8.23
C LEU A 31 1.88 -17.49 7.72
N SER A 32 2.12 -17.77 6.45
CA SER A 32 3.40 -17.43 5.85
C SER A 32 3.42 -15.95 5.47
N PHE A 33 4.57 -15.42 5.06
CA PHE A 33 4.69 -14.00 4.73
C PHE A 33 5.53 -13.76 3.48
N PHE A 34 5.30 -12.60 2.87
CA PHE A 34 6.21 -12.04 1.86
C PHE A 34 6.60 -10.62 2.23
N SER A 35 7.70 -10.15 1.64
CA SER A 35 8.21 -8.80 1.88
C SER A 35 8.81 -8.23 0.61
N ALA A 36 8.52 -6.95 0.34
CA ALA A 36 9.00 -6.25 -0.84
C ALA A 36 9.34 -4.79 -0.49
N PRO A 37 10.42 -4.23 -1.06
CA PRO A 37 10.71 -2.81 -0.94
C PRO A 37 9.76 -2.00 -1.82
N PHE A 38 9.05 -1.04 -1.24
CA PHE A 38 8.29 -0.05 -2.00
C PHE A 38 8.06 1.23 -1.18
N GLY A 39 8.49 2.35 -1.75
CA GLY A 39 8.55 3.66 -1.07
C GLY A 39 9.93 3.98 -0.49
N ALA A 40 10.05 5.16 0.11
CA ALA A 40 11.27 5.69 0.68
C ALA A 40 11.02 6.31 2.06
N SER A 41 12.10 6.65 2.77
CA SER A 41 12.02 7.38 4.04
C SER A 41 11.27 8.71 3.87
N GLY A 42 10.36 9.00 4.78
CA GLY A 42 9.49 10.18 4.74
C GLY A 42 8.16 9.96 4.00
N ASP A 43 7.98 8.82 3.33
CA ASP A 43 6.69 8.46 2.74
C ASP A 43 5.72 7.91 3.81
N ALA A 44 4.42 8.06 3.56
CA ALA A 44 3.34 7.55 4.39
C ALA A 44 2.63 6.38 3.68
N PRO A 45 2.51 5.19 4.31
CA PRO A 45 1.85 4.04 3.70
C PRO A 45 0.33 4.27 3.61
N ALA A 46 -0.24 4.07 2.41
CA ALA A 46 -1.64 4.32 2.09
C ALA A 46 -2.22 3.23 1.15
N PRO A 47 -2.17 1.95 1.56
CA PRO A 47 -2.57 0.84 0.71
C PRO A 47 -4.09 0.84 0.45
N GLY A 48 -4.48 0.25 -0.67
CA GLY A 48 -5.87 0.13 -1.13
C GLY A 48 -5.91 -0.55 -2.50
N ASP A 49 -7.07 -0.97 -2.94
CA ASP A 49 -7.27 -1.51 -4.29
C ASP A 49 -7.42 -0.33 -5.29
N TYR A 50 -6.36 0.01 -6.01
CA TYR A 50 -6.34 1.13 -6.94
C TYR A 50 -6.41 0.70 -8.40
N ASP A 51 -6.36 -0.61 -8.70
CA ASP A 51 -6.55 -1.14 -10.05
C ASP A 51 -7.82 -1.98 -10.24
N GLY A 52 -8.57 -2.22 -9.15
CA GLY A 52 -9.88 -2.85 -9.15
C GLY A 52 -9.81 -4.38 -9.24
N ASP A 53 -8.70 -4.99 -8.86
CA ASP A 53 -8.50 -6.44 -8.94
C ASP A 53 -8.95 -7.22 -7.68
N GLY A 54 -9.44 -6.51 -6.67
CA GLY A 54 -9.84 -7.09 -5.38
C GLY A 54 -8.67 -7.29 -4.42
N LYS A 55 -7.49 -6.72 -4.69
CA LYS A 55 -6.33 -6.77 -3.80
C LYS A 55 -5.86 -5.37 -3.43
N PHE A 56 -5.29 -5.27 -2.24
CA PHE A 56 -4.61 -4.07 -1.81
C PHE A 56 -3.26 -3.95 -2.52
N ASP A 57 -3.06 -2.79 -3.15
CA ASP A 57 -1.81 -2.39 -3.75
C ASP A 57 -0.84 -1.80 -2.72
N LEU A 58 0.46 -2.05 -2.91
CA LEU A 58 1.48 -1.38 -2.12
C LEU A 58 1.55 0.08 -2.55
N THR A 59 1.12 0.98 -1.67
CA THR A 59 0.98 2.40 -2.00
C THR A 59 1.57 3.27 -0.91
N VAL A 60 2.30 4.30 -1.33
CA VAL A 60 2.82 5.33 -0.44
C VAL A 60 2.49 6.73 -0.97
N PHE A 61 2.21 7.64 -0.06
CA PHE A 61 2.12 9.07 -0.34
C PHE A 61 3.40 9.76 0.13
N ARG A 62 4.00 10.58 -0.73
CA ARG A 62 5.16 11.41 -0.42
C ARG A 62 4.72 12.84 -0.13
N PRO A 63 4.70 13.27 1.15
CA PRO A 63 4.20 14.60 1.52
C PRO A 63 5.02 15.74 0.91
N SER A 64 6.34 15.57 0.76
CA SER A 64 7.22 16.62 0.24
C SER A 64 6.89 17.06 -1.19
N SER A 65 6.21 16.22 -1.98
CA SER A 65 5.85 16.50 -3.37
C SER A 65 4.37 16.26 -3.67
N ALA A 66 3.53 16.01 -2.64
CA ALA A 66 2.13 15.60 -2.79
C ALA A 66 1.94 14.51 -3.86
N THR A 67 2.83 13.51 -3.86
CA THR A 67 2.89 12.48 -4.91
C THR A 67 2.53 11.12 -4.35
N TRP A 68 1.62 10.45 -5.04
CA TRP A 68 1.23 9.07 -4.81
C TRP A 68 2.09 8.15 -5.67
N TYR A 69 2.67 7.12 -5.06
CA TYR A 69 3.33 6.01 -5.73
C TYR A 69 2.53 4.76 -5.43
N ILE A 70 2.00 4.12 -6.47
CA ILE A 70 1.04 3.03 -6.38
C ILE A 70 1.61 1.83 -7.15
N GLN A 71 2.00 0.77 -6.46
CA GLN A 71 2.44 -0.48 -7.08
C GLN A 71 1.23 -1.38 -7.29
N ARG A 72 0.60 -1.25 -8.46
CA ARG A 72 -0.62 -1.99 -8.78
C ARG A 72 -0.33 -3.47 -8.98
N SER A 73 -1.11 -4.31 -8.33
CA SER A 73 -0.98 -5.76 -8.26
C SER A 73 -1.02 -6.42 -9.66
N THR A 74 -1.83 -5.88 -10.59
CA THR A 74 -2.02 -6.45 -11.93
C THR A 74 -1.52 -5.57 -13.07
N ALA A 75 -1.17 -4.31 -12.78
CA ALA A 75 -0.95 -3.34 -13.84
C ALA A 75 0.29 -2.44 -13.66
N GLY A 76 1.16 -2.76 -12.70
CA GLY A 76 2.45 -2.07 -12.54
C GLY A 76 2.35 -0.69 -11.90
N THR A 77 3.47 0.04 -11.85
CA THR A 77 3.57 1.26 -11.03
C THR A 77 2.86 2.46 -11.66
N SER A 78 2.02 3.13 -10.88
CA SER A 78 1.44 4.45 -11.19
C SER A 78 2.04 5.52 -10.28
N ILE A 79 2.29 6.71 -10.83
CA ILE A 79 2.84 7.86 -10.11
C ILE A 79 1.97 9.07 -10.44
N VAL A 80 1.32 9.64 -9.43
CA VAL A 80 0.33 10.71 -9.62
C VAL A 80 0.53 11.81 -8.58
N ALA A 81 0.58 13.06 -9.03
CA ALA A 81 0.55 14.22 -8.12
C ALA A 81 -0.92 14.57 -7.81
N PHE A 82 -1.31 14.47 -6.54
CA PHE A 82 -2.66 14.79 -6.08
C PHE A 82 -2.68 15.10 -4.58
N GLY A 83 -3.40 16.17 -4.22
CA GLY A 83 -3.43 16.73 -2.86
C GLY A 83 -2.41 17.87 -2.67
N ALA A 84 -2.19 18.24 -1.42
CA ALA A 84 -1.21 19.23 -0.98
C ALA A 84 -0.17 18.63 -0.04
N THR A 85 0.95 19.32 0.16
CA THR A 85 2.09 18.81 0.95
C THR A 85 1.79 18.65 2.45
N ALA A 86 0.72 19.26 2.94
CA ALA A 86 0.25 19.14 4.32
C ALA A 86 -0.87 18.10 4.50
N ASP A 87 -1.36 17.50 3.41
CA ASP A 87 -2.42 16.50 3.49
C ASP A 87 -1.88 15.19 4.04
N ILE A 88 -2.73 14.47 4.77
CA ILE A 88 -2.43 13.16 5.33
C ILE A 88 -3.25 12.15 4.53
N PRO A 89 -2.63 11.11 3.94
CA PRO A 89 -3.38 10.10 3.23
C PRO A 89 -4.24 9.34 4.23
N VAL A 90 -5.51 9.14 3.88
CA VAL A 90 -6.39 8.28 4.65
C VAL A 90 -6.23 6.85 4.11
N ALA A 91 -6.15 5.87 5.01
CA ALA A 91 -6.17 4.47 4.61
C ALA A 91 -7.48 4.17 3.87
N SER A 92 -7.39 3.46 2.74
CA SER A 92 -8.58 3.02 2.00
C SER A 92 -9.41 2.09 2.90
N ALA A 93 -10.71 2.40 3.03
CA ALA A 93 -11.69 1.49 3.59
C ALA A 93 -12.22 0.61 2.45
N PHE A 94 -11.94 -0.69 2.54
CA PHE A 94 -12.54 -1.83 1.83
C PHE A 94 -13.56 -1.48 0.72
N VAL A 95 -13.23 -1.74 -0.55
CA VAL A 95 -14.22 -1.70 -1.64
C VAL A 95 -14.49 -3.12 -2.13
N ARG A 96 -15.58 -3.66 -1.55
CA ARG A 96 -16.49 -4.73 -1.96
C ARG A 96 -15.96 -6.08 -2.46
#